data_AF-A0A1C3H4J0-F1
#
_entry.id   AF-A0A1C3H4J0-F1
#
_cell.length_a   1.000
_cell.length_b   1.000
_cell.length_c   1.000
_cell.angle_alpha   90.00
_cell.angle_beta   90.00
_cell.angle_gamma   90.00
#
_symmetry.space_group_name_H-M   'P 1'
#
loop_
_entity.id
_entity.type
_entity.pdbx_description
1 polymer ?
#
loop_
_entity_poly.entity_id
_entity_poly.type
_entity_poly.pdbx_seq_one_letter_code
_entity_poly.pdbx_strand_id
1 'polypeptide(L)'
;MKTNLPARAALTSSFSLLLVACADLPQPTPIEISMSNVRSADYGVYPNDYEQQIRQYLNDTLLDPDSAKIRITPPRKVFKIYETDDQPGKPKYYPCYLVCAEVNAKNTFGGYAGWQPQLYRFTNGALEDEQNFSYRNSIDSDACFSEDEIFIDTQNLDKLKVNIVP
;
A
#
# COMPACT_ATOMS: atom_id res chain seq x y z
N MET A 1 -49.29 -35.40 49.61
CA MET A 1 -48.85 -36.68 50.21
C MET A 1 -47.47 -36.99 49.65
N LYS A 2 -46.47 -37.10 50.54
CA LYS A 2 -45.04 -37.33 50.25
C LYS A 2 -44.78 -38.82 50.07
N THR A 3 -43.90 -39.21 49.13
CA THR A 3 -43.01 -40.39 49.21
C THR A 3 -41.87 -40.18 48.18
N ASN A 4 -40.75 -39.55 48.57
CA ASN A 4 -39.49 -40.14 49.05
C ASN A 4 -38.79 -41.09 48.06
N LEU A 5 -37.67 -40.59 47.53
CA LEU A 5 -36.55 -41.34 46.95
C LEU A 5 -35.88 -42.26 48.01
N PRO A 6 -35.22 -43.33 47.56
CA PRO A 6 -33.88 -43.61 48.04
C PRO A 6 -32.87 -43.88 46.91
N ALA A 7 -31.61 -43.83 47.32
CA ALA A 7 -30.45 -43.47 46.56
C ALA A 7 -29.66 -44.66 45.95
N ARG A 8 -29.01 -44.33 44.80
CA ARG A 8 -27.66 -44.71 44.34
C ARG A 8 -27.34 -46.18 44.02
N ALA A 9 -27.03 -46.42 42.74
CA ALA A 9 -25.93 -47.28 42.31
C ALA A 9 -25.24 -46.65 41.10
N ALA A 10 -23.91 -46.63 41.13
CA ALA A 10 -23.02 -45.91 40.22
C ALA A 10 -22.84 -46.63 38.89
N LEU A 11 -22.71 -45.87 37.80
CA LEU A 11 -22.00 -46.30 36.58
C LEU A 11 -21.22 -45.11 36.05
N THR A 12 -19.92 -45.16 36.32
CA THR A 12 -18.87 -44.32 35.74
C THR A 12 -18.78 -44.61 34.25
N SER A 13 -19.04 -43.61 33.40
CA SER A 13 -18.57 -43.62 32.01
C SER A 13 -17.86 -42.30 31.75
N SER A 14 -16.54 -42.38 31.85
CA SER A 14 -15.60 -41.36 31.40
C SER A 14 -15.86 -41.03 29.93
N PHE A 15 -16.20 -39.78 29.64
CA PHE A 15 -16.03 -39.23 28.30
C PHE A 15 -15.13 -38.02 28.38
N SER A 16 -13.90 -38.26 27.94
CA SER A 16 -12.74 -37.41 27.76
C SER A 16 -13.01 -35.91 27.69
N LEU A 17 -12.27 -35.17 28.51
CA LEU A 17 -12.06 -33.73 28.37
C LEU A 17 -11.55 -33.43 26.95
N LEU A 18 -12.41 -32.91 26.09
CA LEU A 18 -11.98 -32.14 24.93
C LEU A 18 -11.49 -30.78 25.46
N LEU A 19 -10.26 -30.75 25.97
CA LEU A 19 -9.50 -29.51 26.08
C LEU A 19 -9.25 -29.04 24.64
N VAL A 20 -10.19 -28.25 24.13
CA VAL A 20 -9.92 -27.32 23.04
C VAL A 20 -8.88 -26.36 23.59
N ALA A 21 -7.61 -26.70 23.39
CA ALA A 21 -6.54 -25.73 23.45
C ALA A 21 -6.79 -24.78 22.28
N CYS A 22 -7.50 -23.68 22.53
CA CYS A 22 -7.32 -22.48 21.75
C CYS A 22 -5.87 -22.08 21.96
N ALA A 23 -4.96 -22.62 21.14
CA ALA A 23 -3.66 -22.02 20.98
C ALA A 23 -3.94 -20.67 20.35
N ASP A 24 -3.92 -19.61 21.18
CA ASP A 24 -3.74 -18.25 20.70
C ASP A 24 -2.44 -18.27 19.89
N LEU A 25 -2.57 -18.40 18.56
CA LEU A 25 -1.44 -18.24 17.66
C LEU A 25 -0.82 -16.88 18.01
N PRO A 26 0.49 -16.81 18.29
CA PRO A 26 1.13 -15.54 18.60
C PRO A 26 0.81 -14.58 17.46
N GLN A 27 -0.04 -13.59 17.75
CA GLN A 27 -0.33 -12.56 16.77
C GLN A 27 0.99 -11.83 16.50
N PRO A 28 1.33 -11.55 15.24
CA PRO A 28 2.53 -10.78 14.93
C PRO A 28 2.45 -9.46 15.70
N THR A 29 3.46 -9.21 16.53
CA THR A 29 3.58 -7.96 17.27
C THR A 29 3.70 -6.83 16.25
N PRO A 30 2.86 -5.78 16.34
CA PRO A 30 2.95 -4.66 15.41
C PRO A 30 4.34 -4.02 15.48
N ILE A 31 4.89 -3.70 14.33
CA ILE A 31 6.14 -2.96 14.23
C ILE A 31 5.80 -1.48 14.35
N GLU A 32 6.43 -0.81 15.30
CA GLU A 32 6.25 0.62 15.52
C GLU A 32 7.18 1.42 14.61
N ILE A 33 6.62 2.36 13.86
CA ILE A 33 7.35 3.32 13.04
C ILE A 33 7.01 4.71 13.54
N SER A 34 8.02 5.46 13.97
CA SER A 34 7.80 6.83 14.45
C SER A 34 7.61 7.81 13.29
N MET A 35 6.75 8.81 13.48
CA MET A 35 6.58 9.91 12.53
C MET A 35 7.85 10.74 12.37
N SER A 36 8.71 10.79 13.39
CA SER A 36 10.05 11.39 13.28
C SER A 36 10.90 10.69 12.22
N ASN A 37 10.90 9.36 12.18
CA ASN A 37 11.62 8.59 11.17
C ASN A 37 11.04 8.82 9.77
N VAL A 38 9.71 8.90 9.65
CA VAL A 38 9.03 9.20 8.38
C VAL A 38 9.45 10.58 7.86
N ARG A 39 9.39 11.61 8.70
CA ARG A 39 9.73 13.00 8.30
C ARG A 39 11.19 13.21 7.97
N SER A 40 12.09 12.52 8.68
CA SER A 40 13.55 12.63 8.51
C SER A 40 14.13 11.67 7.46
N ALA A 41 13.30 10.82 6.85
CA ALA A 41 13.73 9.95 5.77
C ALA A 41 14.30 10.74 4.58
N ASP A 42 15.24 10.14 3.87
CA ASP A 42 15.81 10.72 2.66
C ASP A 42 14.89 10.45 1.47
N TYR A 43 14.11 11.45 1.06
CA TYR A 43 13.23 11.38 -0.12
C TYR A 43 13.99 11.63 -1.44
N GLY A 44 15.31 11.87 -1.36
CA GLY A 44 16.13 12.27 -2.48
C GLY A 44 15.87 13.71 -2.93
N VAL A 45 16.38 14.03 -4.11
CA VAL A 45 16.25 15.35 -4.73
C VAL A 45 14.81 15.57 -5.23
N TYR A 46 14.24 16.74 -4.90
CA TYR A 46 12.96 17.17 -5.46
C TYR A 46 13.03 17.25 -6.99
N PRO A 47 12.13 16.58 -7.74
CA PRO A 47 12.18 16.57 -9.19
C PRO A 47 11.68 17.91 -9.73
N ASN A 48 12.59 18.85 -10.01
CA ASN A 48 12.20 20.21 -10.45
C ASN A 48 11.63 20.26 -11.88
N ASP A 49 11.99 19.29 -12.72
CA ASP A 49 11.59 19.14 -14.12
C ASP A 49 10.55 18.02 -14.33
N TYR A 50 9.83 17.66 -13.27
CA TYR A 50 8.85 16.56 -13.27
C TYR A 50 7.84 16.63 -14.42
N GLU A 51 7.29 17.81 -14.74
CA GLU A 51 6.33 17.96 -15.83
C GLU A 51 6.95 17.63 -17.19
N GLN A 52 8.21 18.01 -17.41
CA GLN A 52 8.91 17.72 -18.65
C GLN A 52 9.15 16.22 -18.79
N GLN A 53 9.62 15.56 -17.72
CA GLN A 53 9.88 14.13 -17.73
C GLN A 53 8.60 13.32 -17.98
N ILE A 54 7.49 13.68 -17.32
CA ILE A 54 6.19 13.02 -17.52
C ILE A 54 5.68 13.23 -18.94
N ARG A 55 5.76 14.44 -19.48
CA ARG A 55 5.34 14.73 -20.86
C ARG A 55 6.19 13.96 -21.88
N GLN A 56 7.49 13.84 -21.64
CA GLN A 56 8.36 13.04 -22.49
C GLN A 56 7.94 11.56 -22.46
N TYR A 57 7.73 10.99 -21.27
CA TYR A 57 7.25 9.62 -21.14
C TYR A 57 5.90 9.40 -21.85
N LEU A 58 4.96 10.33 -21.71
CA LEU A 58 3.67 10.26 -22.39
C LEU A 58 3.79 10.40 -23.91
N ASN A 59 4.72 11.22 -24.40
CA ASN A 59 5.01 11.30 -25.83
C ASN A 59 5.51 9.97 -26.40
N ASP A 60 6.28 9.22 -25.61
CA ASP A 60 6.86 7.95 -26.02
C ASP A 60 5.88 6.76 -25.89
N THR A 61 4.82 6.90 -25.07
CA THR A 61 3.93 5.78 -24.72
C THR A 61 2.50 5.90 -25.26
N LEU A 62 2.00 7.12 -25.52
CA LEU A 62 0.66 7.30 -26.06
C LEU A 62 0.59 7.07 -27.57
N LEU A 63 -0.57 6.61 -28.04
CA LEU A 63 -0.82 6.38 -29.47
C LEU A 63 -0.87 7.68 -30.30
N ASP A 64 -1.48 8.73 -29.74
CA ASP A 64 -1.60 10.07 -30.34
C ASP A 64 -1.26 11.11 -29.25
N PRO A 65 0.03 11.29 -28.94
CA PRO A 65 0.47 12.13 -27.82
C PRO A 65 0.12 13.60 -28.02
N ASP A 66 0.17 14.10 -29.25
CA ASP A 66 -0.14 15.50 -29.59
C ASP A 66 -1.61 15.86 -29.28
N SER A 67 -2.49 14.86 -29.25
CA SER A 67 -3.90 15.06 -28.89
C SER A 67 -4.20 14.98 -27.39
N ALA A 68 -3.23 14.53 -26.58
CA ALA A 68 -3.47 14.22 -25.18
C ALA A 68 -3.73 15.47 -24.35
N LYS A 69 -4.77 15.41 -23.51
CA LYS A 69 -5.03 16.44 -22.49
C LYS A 69 -4.48 15.92 -21.16
N ILE A 70 -3.61 16.72 -20.54
CA ILE A 70 -2.84 16.31 -19.37
C ILE A 70 -2.96 17.39 -18.29
N ARG A 71 -3.29 16.96 -17.07
CA ARG A 71 -3.24 17.79 -15.86
C ARG A 71 -2.27 17.12 -14.90
N ILE A 72 -1.25 17.84 -14.44
CA ILE A 72 -0.18 17.30 -13.58
C ILE A 72 -0.23 18.04 -12.25
N THR A 73 -0.18 17.32 -11.13
CA THR A 73 -0.06 17.89 -9.80
C THR A 73 1.42 18.11 -9.43
N PRO A 74 1.73 19.00 -8.48
CA PRO A 74 3.08 19.08 -7.94
C PRO A 74 3.52 17.74 -7.29
N PRO A 75 4.83 17.43 -7.30
CA PRO A 75 5.39 16.29 -6.57
C PRO A 75 5.08 16.37 -5.07
N ARG A 76 4.64 15.25 -4.50
CA ARG A 76 4.42 15.07 -3.06
C ARG A 76 5.32 13.97 -2.50
N LYS A 77 5.55 14.00 -1.18
CA LYS A 77 6.28 12.94 -0.48
C LYS A 77 5.39 11.73 -0.23
N VAL A 78 5.93 10.55 -0.51
CA VAL A 78 5.34 9.25 -0.17
C VAL A 78 6.35 8.43 0.61
N PHE A 79 5.95 7.92 1.77
CA PHE A 79 6.72 6.97 2.55
C PHE A 79 6.06 5.59 2.42
N LYS A 80 6.55 4.79 1.47
CA LYS A 80 6.02 3.45 1.26
C LYS A 80 6.68 2.44 2.20
N ILE A 81 5.85 1.64 2.85
CA ILE A 81 6.25 0.50 3.67
C ILE A 81 5.86 -0.76 2.90
N TYR A 82 6.81 -1.67 2.72
CA TYR A 82 6.57 -2.90 1.97
C TYR A 82 7.36 -4.07 2.57
N GLU A 83 6.93 -5.28 2.26
CA GLU A 83 7.61 -6.52 2.63
C GLU A 83 8.10 -7.23 1.37
N THR A 84 9.27 -7.85 1.46
CA THR A 84 9.86 -8.65 0.37
C THR A 84 10.05 -10.09 0.81
N ASP A 85 9.94 -11.03 -0.13
CA ASP A 85 9.99 -12.47 0.15
C ASP A 85 11.35 -12.94 0.69
N ASP A 86 12.43 -12.21 0.42
CA ASP A 86 13.78 -12.48 0.97
C ASP A 86 13.90 -12.14 2.46
N GLN A 87 13.04 -11.27 3.00
CA GLN A 87 13.09 -10.82 4.39
C GLN A 87 11.68 -10.73 5.01
N PRO A 88 10.97 -11.86 5.15
CA PRO A 88 9.63 -11.86 5.73
C PRO A 88 9.66 -11.37 7.17
N GLY A 89 8.66 -10.57 7.54
CA GLY A 89 8.51 -9.94 8.86
C GLY A 89 9.38 -8.70 9.09
N LYS A 90 10.15 -8.24 8.09
CA LYS A 90 10.95 -7.01 8.18
C LYS A 90 10.46 -5.98 7.17
N PRO A 91 9.95 -4.80 7.60
CA PRO A 91 9.56 -3.75 6.69
C PRO A 91 10.79 -3.22 5.97
N LYS A 92 10.63 -3.00 4.66
CA LYS A 92 11.48 -2.11 3.89
C LYS A 92 10.73 -0.81 3.66
N TYR A 93 11.49 0.27 3.49
CA TYR A 93 10.98 1.61 3.31
C TYR A 93 11.41 2.15 1.96
N TYR A 94 10.50 2.86 1.30
CA TYR A 94 10.76 3.53 0.03
C TYR A 94 10.24 4.98 0.09
N PRO A 95 11.02 5.89 0.70
CA PRO A 95 10.75 7.32 0.62
C PRO A 95 11.00 7.82 -0.81
N CYS A 96 10.00 8.43 -1.42
CA CYS A 96 10.09 8.93 -2.79
C CYS A 96 9.17 10.12 -3.02
N TYR A 97 9.32 10.75 -4.19
CA TYR A 97 8.34 11.71 -4.69
C TYR A 97 7.35 11.03 -5.61
N LEU A 98 6.07 11.40 -5.49
CA LEU A 98 5.00 10.95 -6.37
C LEU A 98 4.38 12.16 -7.05
N VAL A 99 4.15 12.06 -8.34
CA VAL A 99 3.37 13.02 -9.13
C VAL A 99 2.14 12.32 -9.68
N CYS A 100 0.98 12.92 -9.47
CA CYS A 100 -0.26 12.44 -10.03
C CYS A 100 -0.59 13.22 -11.31
N ALA A 101 -1.09 12.53 -12.32
CA ALA A 101 -1.61 13.16 -13.52
C ALA A 101 -2.96 12.60 -13.91
N GLU A 102 -3.83 13.46 -14.45
CA GLU A 102 -5.00 13.01 -15.20
C GLU A 102 -4.68 13.11 -16.69
N VAL A 103 -4.79 11.98 -17.39
CA VAL A 103 -4.50 11.88 -18.83
C VAL A 103 -5.76 11.48 -19.56
N ASN A 104 -6.13 12.27 -20.58
CA ASN A 104 -7.20 11.94 -21.50
C ASN A 104 -6.64 11.93 -22.93
N ALA A 105 -6.37 10.74 -23.42
CA ALA A 105 -5.79 10.48 -24.74
C ALA A 105 -6.77 9.72 -25.64
N LYS A 106 -6.51 9.72 -26.95
CA LYS A 106 -7.30 8.94 -27.90
C LYS A 106 -6.97 7.45 -27.82
N ASN A 107 -7.99 6.62 -28.00
CA ASN A 107 -7.86 5.19 -28.20
C ASN A 107 -7.59 4.86 -29.69
N THR A 108 -7.44 3.56 -29.98
CA THR A 108 -7.19 3.05 -31.34
C THR A 108 -8.31 3.32 -32.35
N PHE A 109 -9.50 3.71 -31.89
CA PHE A 109 -10.65 4.08 -32.73
C PHE A 109 -10.73 5.60 -32.97
N GLY A 110 -9.76 6.38 -32.46
CA GLY A 110 -9.67 7.83 -32.65
C GLY A 110 -10.53 8.68 -31.69
N GLY A 111 -11.27 8.05 -30.78
CA GLY A 111 -12.04 8.73 -29.74
C GLY A 111 -11.26 8.88 -28.44
N TYR A 112 -11.56 9.90 -27.63
CA TYR A 112 -10.98 10.05 -26.29
C TYR A 112 -11.44 8.91 -25.36
N ALA A 113 -10.51 8.34 -24.61
CA ALA A 113 -10.79 7.26 -23.65
C ALA A 113 -11.43 7.77 -22.34
N GLY A 114 -11.40 9.09 -22.10
CA GLY A 114 -11.81 9.70 -20.83
C GLY A 114 -10.59 10.02 -19.95
N TRP A 115 -10.82 10.78 -18.88
CA TRP A 115 -9.78 11.13 -17.92
C TRP A 115 -9.39 9.89 -17.10
N GLN A 116 -8.12 9.52 -17.15
CA GLN A 116 -7.55 8.40 -16.41
C GLN A 116 -6.45 8.91 -15.47
N PRO A 117 -6.47 8.54 -14.17
CA PRO A 117 -5.39 8.87 -13.26
C PRO A 117 -4.15 8.01 -13.55
N GLN A 118 -2.98 8.63 -13.49
CA GLN A 118 -1.67 7.98 -13.64
C GLN A 118 -0.71 8.49 -12.56
N LEU A 119 0.21 7.64 -12.12
CA LEU A 119 1.00 7.80 -10.90
C LEU A 119 2.50 7.67 -11.18
N TYR A 120 3.16 8.81 -11.36
CA TYR A 120 4.57 8.90 -11.72
C TYR A 120 5.46 8.99 -10.48
N ARG A 121 6.30 7.97 -10.27
CA ARG A 121 7.23 7.92 -9.14
C ARG A 121 8.60 8.49 -9.53
N PHE A 122 9.17 9.28 -8.64
CA PHE A 122 10.47 9.91 -8.80
C PHE A 122 11.41 9.54 -7.66
N THR A 123 12.64 9.18 -8.03
CA THR A 123 13.74 8.95 -7.09
C THR A 123 14.95 9.75 -7.52
N ASN A 124 15.54 10.51 -6.59
CA ASN A 124 16.68 11.38 -6.85
C ASN A 124 16.47 12.34 -8.05
N GLY A 125 15.26 12.89 -8.16
CA GLY A 125 14.90 13.83 -9.22
C GLY A 125 14.58 13.20 -10.58
N ALA A 126 14.73 11.87 -10.75
CA ALA A 126 14.47 11.18 -12.01
C ALA A 126 13.17 10.37 -11.95
N LEU A 127 12.39 10.43 -13.04
CA LEU A 127 11.23 9.59 -13.26
C LEU A 127 11.68 8.12 -13.34
N GLU A 128 11.04 7.28 -12.55
CA GLU A 128 11.26 5.84 -12.62
C GLU A 128 10.47 5.22 -13.76
N ASP A 129 10.99 4.12 -14.31
CA ASP A 129 10.32 3.36 -15.34
C ASP A 129 9.11 2.59 -14.77
N GLU A 130 7.92 3.16 -14.96
CA GLU A 130 6.64 2.60 -14.51
C GLU A 130 6.35 1.21 -15.07
N GLN A 131 6.88 0.86 -16.25
CA GLN A 131 6.59 -0.43 -16.89
C GLN A 131 7.14 -1.64 -16.11
N ASN A 132 8.02 -1.38 -15.13
CA ASN A 132 8.65 -2.40 -14.31
C ASN A 132 8.04 -2.54 -12.91
N PHE A 133 6.93 -1.85 -12.60
CA PHE A 133 6.30 -1.97 -11.30
C PHE A 133 5.36 -3.18 -11.24
N SER A 134 5.71 -4.15 -10.40
CA SER A 134 4.77 -5.17 -9.97
C SER A 134 3.66 -4.54 -9.11
N TYR A 135 2.48 -5.16 -9.06
CA TYR A 135 1.40 -4.75 -8.14
C TYR A 135 1.86 -4.58 -6.69
N ARG A 136 2.81 -5.40 -6.21
CA ARG A 136 3.38 -5.25 -4.85
C ARG A 136 4.18 -3.96 -4.69
N ASN A 137 4.73 -3.43 -5.78
CA ASN A 137 5.54 -2.22 -5.81
C ASN A 137 4.75 -0.95 -6.19
N SER A 138 3.45 -1.03 -6.49
CA SER A 138 2.60 0.14 -6.74
C SER A 138 2.36 0.97 -5.48
N ILE A 139 2.18 2.28 -5.64
CA ILE A 139 1.72 3.17 -4.58
C ILE A 139 0.20 3.30 -4.69
N ASP A 140 -0.50 3.38 -3.55
CA ASP A 140 -1.93 3.64 -3.52
C ASP A 140 -2.32 4.91 -4.28
N SER A 141 -3.37 4.84 -5.10
CA SER A 141 -3.96 6.01 -5.77
C SER A 141 -4.50 7.05 -4.78
N ASP A 142 -4.83 6.66 -3.56
CA ASP A 142 -5.25 7.59 -2.49
C ASP A 142 -4.17 8.62 -2.16
N ALA A 143 -2.90 8.32 -2.49
CA ALA A 143 -1.81 9.28 -2.44
C ALA A 143 -2.09 10.52 -3.28
N CYS A 144 -2.92 10.47 -4.33
CA CYS A 144 -3.25 11.66 -5.13
C CYS A 144 -4.25 12.60 -4.45
N PHE A 145 -4.99 12.11 -3.45
CA PHE A 145 -6.08 12.85 -2.82
C PHE A 145 -5.83 13.17 -1.34
N SER A 146 -4.83 12.55 -0.72
CA SER A 146 -4.46 12.81 0.68
C SER A 146 -4.06 14.27 0.92
N GLU A 147 -4.49 14.85 2.03
CA GLU A 147 -4.09 16.19 2.48
C GLU A 147 -2.88 16.15 3.43
N ASP A 148 -2.35 14.97 3.72
CA ASP A 148 -1.22 14.80 4.63
C ASP A 148 0.08 15.32 4.02
N GLU A 149 0.95 15.88 4.87
CA GLU A 149 2.30 16.35 4.47
C GLU A 149 3.09 15.23 3.76
N ILE A 150 2.98 14.01 4.27
CA ILE A 150 3.61 12.81 3.75
C ILE A 150 2.54 11.73 3.72
N PHE A 151 2.28 11.18 2.53
CA PHE A 151 1.41 10.02 2.42
C PHE A 151 2.17 8.76 2.84
N ILE A 152 1.65 8.04 3.84
CA ILE A 152 2.25 6.79 4.31
C ILE A 152 1.52 5.63 3.63
N ASP A 153 2.19 5.02 2.67
CA ASP A 153 1.63 3.89 1.94
C ASP A 153 1.91 2.60 2.72
N THR A 154 0.83 1.94 3.13
CA THR A 154 0.82 0.66 3.85
C THR A 154 0.13 -0.45 3.06
N GLN A 155 -0.10 -0.23 1.75
CA GLN A 155 -0.67 -1.27 0.90
C GLN A 155 0.24 -2.50 0.81
N ASN A 156 -0.38 -3.67 0.57
CA ASN A 156 0.29 -4.94 0.33
C ASN A 156 1.16 -5.46 1.48
N LEU A 157 0.82 -5.09 2.72
CA LEU A 157 1.45 -5.59 3.95
C LEU A 157 0.77 -6.86 4.48
N ASP A 158 0.59 -7.87 3.62
CA ASP A 158 -0.23 -9.07 3.90
C ASP A 158 0.12 -9.80 5.20
N LYS A 159 1.39 -9.78 5.61
CA LYS A 159 1.89 -10.48 6.80
C LYS A 159 2.45 -9.54 7.86
N LEU A 160 2.49 -8.23 7.58
CA LEU A 160 3.16 -7.25 8.41
C LEU A 160 2.14 -6.32 9.06
N LYS A 161 2.05 -6.37 10.40
CA LYS A 161 1.29 -5.37 11.17
C LYS A 161 2.20 -4.21 11.49
N VAL A 162 1.79 -2.99 11.12
CA VAL A 162 2.58 -1.77 11.31
C VAL A 162 1.73 -0.74 12.01
N ASN A 163 2.28 -0.10 13.04
CA ASN A 163 1.67 1.01 13.74
C ASN A 163 2.52 2.26 13.54
N ILE A 164 1.89 3.32 13.03
CA ILE A 164 2.51 4.64 12.96
C ILE A 164 2.29 5.33 14.30
N VAL A 165 3.38 5.67 14.98
CA VAL A 165 3.36 6.33 16.29
C VAL A 165 3.90 7.76 16.18
N PRO A 166 3.43 8.70 17.01
CA PRO A 166 3.89 10.10 16.99
C PRO A 166 5.41 10.29 17.10
#